data_AF-A0A2P8G4W7-F1
#
_entry.id   AF-A0A2P8G4W7-F1
#
_cell.length_a   1.000
_cell.length_b   1.000
_cell.length_c   1.000
_cell.angle_alpha   90.00
_cell.angle_beta   90.00
_cell.angle_gamma   90.00
#
_symmetry.space_group_name_H-M   'P 1'
#
loop_
_entity.id
_entity.type
_entity.pdbx_description
1 polymer ?
#
loop_
_entity_poly.entity_id
_entity_poly.type
_entity_poly.pdbx_seq_one_letter_code
_entity_poly.pdbx_strand_id
1 'polypeptide(L)'
;MKKLMQGNFLIALIGWGAVLLSAEALIYYTRWFIPLVTGHHSFVAPPVNIPELWFIGKIASNAIFLWVGVLLLRLYSKYRRSGYFEKGSADILNKVIVACLALAFIGFVQTICENADALHINQWTSLWAVVNSLWRFFTHLIVLREPQTMYLLLAAIVWGIKQFVSQALNVKRENELII
;
A
#
# COMPACT_ATOMS: atom_id res chain seq x y z
N MET A 1 -11.65 -26.97 18.22
CA MET A 1 -10.19 -26.87 17.95
C MET A 1 -9.81 -26.88 16.45
N LYS A 2 -10.29 -27.81 15.62
CA LYS A 2 -9.90 -27.86 14.17
C LYS A 2 -10.18 -26.57 13.37
N LYS A 3 -11.32 -25.89 13.58
CA LYS A 3 -11.63 -24.60 12.92
C LYS A 3 -10.70 -23.44 13.31
N LEU A 4 -10.29 -23.37 14.58
CA LEU A 4 -9.32 -22.38 15.08
C LEU A 4 -7.92 -22.60 14.49
N MET A 5 -7.51 -23.86 14.28
CA MET A 5 -6.25 -24.19 13.59
C MET A 5 -6.28 -23.81 12.10
N GLN A 6 -7.42 -23.97 11.41
CA GLN A 6 -7.54 -23.62 9.99
C GLN A 6 -7.47 -22.10 9.75
N GLY A 7 -8.16 -21.28 10.58
CA GLY A 7 -8.06 -19.82 10.48
C GLY A 7 -6.65 -19.29 10.75
N ASN A 8 -5.95 -19.93 11.70
CA ASN A 8 -4.56 -19.62 12.02
C ASN A 8 -3.58 -19.94 10.89
N PHE A 9 -3.79 -21.06 10.19
CA PHE A 9 -2.96 -21.44 9.04
C PHE A 9 -3.14 -20.49 7.86
N LEU A 10 -4.38 -20.09 7.55
CA LEU A 10 -4.67 -19.20 6.43
C LEU A 10 -4.01 -17.83 6.60
N ILE A 11 -4.09 -17.23 7.80
CA ILE A 11 -3.47 -15.92 8.08
C ILE A 11 -1.95 -16.00 7.93
N ALA A 12 -1.33 -17.05 8.46
CA ALA A 12 0.10 -17.26 8.33
C ALA A 12 0.52 -17.46 6.86
N LEU A 13 -0.25 -18.24 6.10
CA LEU A 13 -0.01 -18.50 4.68
C LEU A 13 -0.12 -17.23 3.84
N ILE A 14 -1.14 -16.40 4.08
CA ILE A 14 -1.29 -15.10 3.40
C ILE A 14 -0.12 -14.17 3.74
N GLY A 15 0.27 -14.09 5.03
CA GLY A 15 1.38 -13.25 5.46
C GLY A 15 2.72 -13.67 4.85
N TRP A 16 3.04 -14.96 4.85
CA TRP A 16 4.25 -15.49 4.22
C TRP A 16 4.22 -15.41 2.69
N GLY A 17 3.06 -15.66 2.08
CA GLY A 17 2.87 -15.50 0.64
C GLY A 17 3.14 -14.06 0.20
N ALA A 18 2.62 -13.08 0.93
CA ALA A 18 2.91 -11.67 0.67
C ALA A 18 4.42 -11.37 0.76
N VAL A 19 5.08 -11.86 1.81
CA VAL A 19 6.54 -11.67 1.99
C VAL A 19 7.33 -12.29 0.82
N LEU A 20 7.05 -13.54 0.47
CA LEU A 20 7.79 -14.25 -0.58
C LEU A 20 7.57 -13.61 -1.95
N LEU A 21 6.33 -13.35 -2.33
CA LEU A 21 6.00 -12.75 -3.63
C LEU A 21 6.56 -11.33 -3.76
N SER A 22 6.50 -10.52 -2.69
CA SER A 22 7.10 -9.18 -2.71
C SER A 22 8.62 -9.20 -2.76
N ALA A 23 9.27 -10.15 -2.07
CA ALA A 23 10.73 -10.32 -2.14
C ALA A 23 11.18 -10.78 -3.53
N GLU A 24 10.49 -11.75 -4.13
CA GLU A 24 10.76 -12.21 -5.50
C GLU A 24 10.56 -11.08 -6.52
N ALA A 25 9.46 -10.32 -6.40
CA ALA A 25 9.21 -9.16 -7.23
C ALA A 25 10.30 -8.08 -7.08
N LEU A 26 10.77 -7.81 -5.85
CA LEU A 26 11.89 -6.89 -5.62
C LEU A 26 13.15 -7.32 -6.34
N ILE A 27 13.53 -8.60 -6.22
CA ILE A 27 14.70 -9.16 -6.91
C ILE A 27 14.53 -9.02 -8.43
N TYR A 28 13.35 -9.35 -8.94
CA TYR A 28 13.04 -9.23 -10.36
C TYR A 28 13.19 -7.79 -10.87
N TYR A 29 12.52 -6.81 -10.24
CA TYR A 29 12.55 -5.43 -10.70
C TYR A 29 13.91 -4.77 -10.50
N THR A 30 14.62 -5.05 -9.40
CA THR A 30 15.98 -4.53 -9.20
C THR A 30 16.96 -5.10 -10.22
N ARG A 31 16.86 -6.41 -10.54
CA ARG A 31 17.67 -7.04 -11.58
C ARG A 31 17.52 -6.36 -12.94
N TRP A 32 16.29 -5.98 -13.31
CA TRP A 32 16.02 -5.34 -14.61
C TRP A 32 16.19 -3.82 -14.59
N PHE A 33 16.23 -3.20 -13.42
CA PHE A 33 16.53 -1.78 -13.27
C PHE A 33 18.01 -1.48 -13.52
N ILE A 34 18.92 -2.36 -13.10
CA ILE A 34 20.38 -2.17 -13.31
C ILE A 34 20.72 -1.98 -14.81
N PRO A 35 20.32 -2.89 -15.73
CA PRO A 35 20.55 -2.72 -17.17
C PRO A 35 19.99 -1.42 -17.74
N LEU A 36 18.82 -0.98 -17.26
CA LEU A 36 18.21 0.28 -17.71
C LEU A 36 19.11 1.46 -17.37
N VAL A 37 19.66 1.50 -16.15
CA VAL A 37 20.54 2.58 -15.69
C VAL A 37 21.91 2.52 -16.38
N THR A 38 22.44 1.33 -16.66
CA THR A 38 23.80 1.17 -17.22
C THR A 38 23.85 1.19 -18.74
N GLY A 39 22.76 0.87 -19.43
CA GLY A 39 22.74 0.67 -20.90
C GLY A 39 21.54 1.30 -21.61
N HIS A 40 20.71 2.09 -20.91
CA HIS A 40 19.52 2.78 -21.43
C HIS A 40 18.49 1.89 -22.15
N HIS A 41 18.54 0.57 -21.90
CA HIS A 41 17.63 -0.40 -22.49
C HIS A 41 17.16 -1.41 -21.44
N SER A 42 15.87 -1.73 -21.48
CA SER A 42 15.26 -2.80 -20.68
C SER A 42 14.24 -3.54 -21.52
N PHE A 43 14.32 -4.88 -21.54
CA PHE A 43 13.40 -5.75 -22.28
C PHE A 43 12.05 -5.94 -21.59
N VAL A 44 11.90 -5.40 -20.37
CA VAL A 44 10.77 -5.65 -19.48
C VAL A 44 9.96 -4.37 -19.21
N ALA A 45 10.55 -3.20 -19.44
CA ALA A 45 9.84 -1.94 -19.24
C ALA A 45 8.68 -1.83 -20.25
N PRO A 46 7.46 -1.50 -19.81
CA PRO A 46 6.41 -1.12 -20.75
C PRO A 46 6.83 0.15 -21.53
N PRO A 47 6.21 0.41 -22.70
CA PRO A 47 6.43 1.65 -23.46
C PRO A 47 5.77 2.83 -22.74
N VAL A 48 6.31 3.21 -21.59
CA VAL A 48 5.94 4.39 -20.82
C VAL A 48 6.93 5.51 -21.08
N ASN A 49 6.48 6.76 -20.94
CA ASN A 49 7.29 7.95 -21.19
C ASN A 49 8.57 8.01 -20.35
N ILE A 50 8.52 7.49 -19.11
CA ILE A 50 9.65 7.49 -18.16
C ILE A 50 9.80 6.09 -17.54
N PRO A 51 10.50 5.16 -18.21
CA PRO A 51 10.71 3.78 -17.74
C PRO A 51 11.37 3.69 -16.35
N GLU A 52 12.25 4.62 -16.02
CA GLU A 52 12.96 4.67 -14.74
C GLU A 52 11.98 4.89 -13.58
N LEU A 53 11.03 5.82 -13.75
CA LEU A 53 10.02 6.13 -12.75
C LEU A 53 9.12 4.92 -12.51
N TRP A 54 8.79 4.19 -13.57
CA TRP A 54 8.02 2.95 -13.46
C TRP A 54 8.77 1.89 -12.64
N PHE A 55 10.06 1.67 -12.90
CA PHE A 55 10.87 0.74 -12.10
C PHE A 55 10.98 1.18 -10.64
N ILE A 56 11.23 2.46 -10.38
CA ILE A 56 11.28 3.01 -9.02
C ILE A 56 9.94 2.79 -8.32
N GLY A 57 8.81 3.04 -8.99
CA GLY A 57 7.47 2.80 -8.47
C GLY A 57 7.25 1.32 -8.12
N LYS A 58 7.67 0.40 -8.98
CA LYS A 58 7.59 -1.06 -8.72
C LYS A 58 8.48 -1.49 -7.56
N ILE A 59 9.72 -1.02 -7.49
CA ILE A 59 10.65 -1.36 -6.40
C ILE A 59 10.11 -0.81 -5.08
N ALA A 60 9.73 0.46 -5.02
CA ALA A 60 9.21 1.09 -3.81
C ALA A 60 7.91 0.41 -3.33
N SER A 61 6.97 0.13 -4.24
CA SER A 61 5.71 -0.53 -3.87
C SER A 61 5.95 -1.94 -3.32
N ASN A 62 6.83 -2.74 -3.94
CA ASN A 62 7.13 -4.09 -3.45
C ASN A 62 7.93 -4.06 -2.13
N ALA A 63 8.78 -3.06 -1.90
CA ALA A 63 9.42 -2.84 -0.61
C ALA A 63 8.40 -2.56 0.51
N ILE A 64 7.39 -1.73 0.21
CA ILE A 64 6.31 -1.46 1.16
C ILE A 64 5.47 -2.72 1.40
N PHE A 65 5.12 -3.49 0.36
CA PHE A 65 4.38 -4.73 0.54
C PHE A 65 5.14 -5.76 1.38
N LEU A 66 6.45 -5.92 1.14
CA LEU A 66 7.31 -6.77 1.94
C LEU A 66 7.27 -6.34 3.42
N TRP A 67 7.37 -5.04 3.68
CA TRP A 67 7.30 -4.50 5.03
C TRP A 67 5.93 -4.73 5.68
N VAL A 68 4.84 -4.53 4.95
CA VAL A 68 3.47 -4.80 5.42
C VAL A 68 3.29 -6.29 5.73
N GLY A 69 3.79 -7.20 4.88
CA GLY A 69 3.76 -8.64 5.13
C GLY A 69 4.43 -9.02 6.45
N VAL A 70 5.61 -8.44 6.73
CA VAL A 70 6.32 -8.62 8.01
C VAL A 70 5.52 -8.05 9.19
N LEU A 71 4.90 -6.87 9.03
CA LEU A 71 4.06 -6.26 10.07
C LEU A 71 2.83 -7.13 10.40
N LEU A 72 2.18 -7.70 9.39
CA LEU A 72 1.04 -8.60 9.57
C LEU A 72 1.44 -9.89 10.27
N LEU A 73 2.58 -10.49 9.92
CA LEU A 73 3.12 -11.67 10.63
C LEU A 73 3.44 -11.34 12.09
N ARG A 74 4.00 -10.15 12.37
CA ARG A 74 4.23 -9.68 13.75
C ARG A 74 2.93 -9.49 14.52
N LEU A 75 1.92 -8.88 13.90
CA LEU A 75 0.58 -8.70 14.50
C LEU A 75 -0.03 -10.06 14.85
N TYR A 76 0.03 -11.00 13.91
CA TYR A 76 -0.45 -12.37 14.10
C TYR A 76 0.28 -13.09 15.23
N SER A 77 1.62 -12.99 15.28
CA SER A 77 2.41 -13.58 16.37
C SER A 77 2.07 -12.98 17.73
N LYS A 78 1.79 -11.67 17.82
CA LYS A 78 1.37 -11.03 19.07
C LYS A 78 -0.01 -11.52 19.49
N TYR A 79 -0.97 -11.52 18.57
CA TYR A 79 -2.32 -12.00 18.85
C TYR A 79 -2.32 -13.46 19.32
N ARG A 80 -1.49 -14.33 18.73
CA ARG A 80 -1.36 -15.73 19.16
C ARG A 80 -0.79 -15.88 20.57
N ARG A 81 0.09 -14.98 21.01
CA ARG A 81 0.69 -15.02 22.36
C ARG A 81 -0.27 -14.47 23.42
N SER A 82 -0.90 -13.35 23.14
CA SER A 82 -1.72 -12.62 24.11
C SER A 82 -3.19 -13.08 24.12
N GLY A 83 -3.71 -13.59 23.01
CA GLY A 83 -5.12 -13.95 22.83
C GLY A 83 -6.06 -12.76 22.61
N TYR A 84 -5.57 -11.53 22.73
CA TYR A 84 -6.31 -10.29 22.50
C TYR A 84 -5.40 -9.21 21.88
N PHE A 85 -6.02 -8.13 21.41
CA PHE A 85 -5.27 -6.98 20.87
C PHE A 85 -4.73 -6.12 22.01
N GLU A 86 -3.45 -5.81 21.96
CA GLU A 86 -2.77 -4.92 22.92
C GLU A 86 -2.45 -3.56 22.28
N LYS A 87 -1.99 -2.59 23.09
CA LYS A 87 -1.51 -1.29 22.60
C LYS A 87 -0.46 -1.43 21.49
N GLY A 88 0.42 -2.44 21.61
CA GLY A 88 1.42 -2.75 20.60
C GLY A 88 0.88 -3.34 19.30
N SER A 89 -0.38 -3.77 19.25
CA SER A 89 -1.09 -4.18 18.04
C SER A 89 -1.70 -2.97 17.31
N ALA A 90 -2.21 -1.99 18.06
CA ALA A 90 -2.70 -0.73 17.50
C ALA A 90 -1.59 0.08 16.80
N ASP A 91 -0.37 0.06 17.35
CA ASP A 91 0.80 0.66 16.69
C ASP A 91 1.13 -0.01 15.34
N ILE A 92 1.04 -1.35 15.27
CA ILE A 92 1.25 -2.08 14.01
C ILE A 92 0.19 -1.69 12.98
N LEU A 93 -1.09 -1.62 13.37
CA LEU A 93 -2.15 -1.15 12.48
C LEU A 93 -1.88 0.27 11.97
N ASN A 94 -1.35 1.16 12.82
CA ASN A 94 -0.98 2.52 12.40
C ASN A 94 0.11 2.51 11.31
N LYS A 95 1.12 1.65 11.44
CA LYS A 95 2.17 1.49 10.43
C LYS A 95 1.61 0.95 9.12
N VAL A 96 0.65 0.03 9.17
CA VAL A 96 -0.04 -0.48 7.97
C VAL A 96 -0.84 0.62 7.29
N ILE A 97 -1.55 1.48 8.04
CA ILE A 97 -2.26 2.64 7.48
C ILE A 97 -1.29 3.57 6.75
N VAL A 98 -0.17 3.93 7.39
CA VAL A 98 0.85 4.79 6.78
C VAL A 98 1.44 4.16 5.51
N ALA A 99 1.69 2.86 5.51
CA ALA A 99 2.15 2.13 4.33
C ALA A 99 1.13 2.18 3.17
N CYS A 100 -0.17 2.06 3.47
CA CYS A 100 -1.22 2.18 2.46
C CYS A 100 -1.32 3.59 1.89
N LEU A 101 -1.18 4.61 2.73
CA LEU A 101 -1.14 6.01 2.27
C LEU A 101 0.11 6.28 1.41
N ALA A 102 1.26 5.71 1.76
CA ALA A 102 2.48 5.81 0.96
C ALA A 102 2.32 5.12 -0.41
N LEU A 103 1.68 3.95 -0.47
CA LEU A 103 1.36 3.27 -1.74
C LEU A 103 0.42 4.09 -2.62
N ALA A 104 -0.61 4.69 -2.01
CA ALA A 104 -1.50 5.62 -2.73
C ALA A 104 -0.70 6.81 -3.29
N PHE A 105 0.18 7.41 -2.49
CA PHE A 105 1.03 8.52 -2.92
C PHE A 105 1.95 8.15 -4.09
N ILE A 106 2.61 6.99 -4.04
CA ILE A 106 3.46 6.51 -5.14
C ILE A 106 2.65 6.39 -6.42
N GLY A 107 1.45 5.80 -6.35
CA GLY A 107 0.60 5.70 -7.52
C GLY A 107 0.18 7.09 -8.03
N PHE A 108 -0.19 8.03 -7.14
CA PHE A 108 -0.57 9.38 -7.57
C PHE A 108 0.55 10.03 -8.39
N VAL A 109 1.79 9.94 -7.90
CA VAL A 109 2.97 10.44 -8.61
C VAL A 109 3.11 9.76 -9.98
N GLN A 110 2.95 8.44 -10.03
CA GLN A 110 3.05 7.68 -11.28
C GLN A 110 1.97 8.10 -12.29
N THR A 111 0.72 8.25 -11.87
CA THR A 111 -0.38 8.72 -12.73
C THR A 111 -0.15 10.13 -13.24
N ILE A 112 0.36 11.04 -12.40
CA ILE A 112 0.69 12.41 -12.84
C ILE A 112 1.76 12.37 -13.94
N CYS A 113 2.84 11.62 -13.74
CA CYS A 113 3.94 11.55 -14.69
C CYS A 113 3.54 10.85 -16.00
N GLU A 114 2.74 9.79 -15.95
CA GLU A 114 2.27 9.09 -17.15
C GLU A 114 1.25 9.92 -17.96
N ASN A 115 0.54 10.86 -17.31
CA ASN A 115 -0.43 11.74 -17.97
C ASN A 115 0.11 13.17 -18.16
N ALA A 116 1.40 13.41 -17.94
CA ALA A 116 2.01 14.75 -18.02
C ALA A 116 1.88 15.36 -19.43
N ASP A 117 1.91 14.54 -20.48
CA ASP A 117 1.71 15.02 -21.86
C ASP A 117 0.25 15.36 -22.17
N ALA A 118 -0.69 14.71 -21.47
CA ALA A 118 -2.13 14.99 -21.58
C ALA A 118 -2.54 16.21 -20.76
N LEU A 119 -1.79 16.57 -19.73
CA LEU A 119 -1.84 17.89 -19.12
C LEU A 119 -1.27 18.87 -20.14
N HIS A 120 -2.14 19.58 -20.85
CA HIS A 120 -1.73 20.56 -21.85
C HIS A 120 -1.04 21.74 -21.15
N ILE A 121 0.25 21.61 -20.81
CA ILE A 121 1.03 22.63 -20.06
C ILE A 121 1.02 23.97 -20.82
N ASN A 122 0.83 23.92 -22.13
CA ASN A 122 0.73 25.08 -23.01
C ASN A 122 -0.64 25.80 -22.97
N GLN A 123 -1.64 25.28 -22.24
CA GLN A 123 -3.00 25.85 -22.13
C GLN A 123 -3.37 26.34 -20.72
N TRP A 124 -2.40 26.52 -19.82
CA TRP A 124 -2.63 27.02 -18.45
C TRP A 124 -3.25 28.43 -18.37
N THR A 125 -3.29 29.14 -19.49
CA THR A 125 -3.95 30.45 -19.63
C THR A 125 -5.48 30.36 -19.66
N SER A 126 -6.05 29.17 -19.89
CA SER A 126 -7.50 28.95 -19.97
C SER A 126 -8.01 28.26 -18.70
N LEU A 127 -8.86 28.96 -17.94
CA LEU A 127 -9.52 28.44 -16.74
C LEU A 127 -10.37 27.18 -17.06
N TRP A 128 -10.95 27.12 -18.27
CA TRP A 128 -11.66 25.95 -18.79
C TRP A 128 -10.74 24.75 -19.05
N ALA A 129 -9.54 24.96 -19.59
CA ALA A 129 -8.57 23.88 -19.82
C ALA A 129 -8.03 23.31 -18.51
N VAL A 130 -7.82 24.17 -17.50
CA VAL A 130 -7.40 23.76 -16.15
C VAL A 130 -8.49 22.94 -15.46
N VAL A 131 -9.74 23.40 -15.48
CA VAL A 131 -10.88 22.67 -14.87
C VAL A 131 -11.11 21.32 -15.57
N ASN A 132 -11.05 21.27 -16.90
CA ASN A 132 -11.22 20.01 -17.64
C ASN A 132 -10.07 19.02 -17.39
N SER A 133 -8.83 19.52 -17.25
CA SER A 133 -7.67 18.69 -16.90
C SER A 133 -7.77 18.16 -15.47
N LEU A 134 -8.16 18.99 -14.51
CA LEU A 134 -8.45 18.57 -13.14
C LEU A 134 -9.57 17.53 -13.11
N TRP A 135 -10.66 17.73 -13.86
CA TRP A 135 -11.78 16.78 -13.92
C TRP A 135 -11.38 15.44 -14.54
N ARG A 136 -10.55 15.44 -15.60
CA ARG A 136 -9.98 14.22 -16.17
C ARG A 136 -9.05 13.50 -15.20
N PHE A 137 -8.24 14.25 -14.45
CA PHE A 137 -7.37 13.71 -13.42
C PHE A 137 -8.20 13.09 -12.29
N PHE A 138 -9.21 13.79 -11.78
CA PHE A 138 -10.12 13.27 -10.77
C PHE A 138 -10.90 12.05 -11.25
N THR A 139 -11.37 12.01 -12.50
CA THR A 139 -12.08 10.83 -13.03
C THR A 139 -11.14 9.63 -13.23
N HIS A 140 -9.89 9.83 -13.67
CA HIS A 140 -8.91 8.73 -13.73
C HIS A 140 -8.56 8.18 -12.35
N LEU A 141 -8.52 9.05 -11.33
CA LEU A 141 -8.32 8.64 -9.95
C LEU A 141 -9.54 7.95 -9.35
N ILE A 142 -10.74 8.53 -9.48
CA ILE A 142 -11.96 8.08 -8.78
C ILE A 142 -12.54 6.78 -9.36
N VAL A 143 -12.33 6.48 -10.65
CA VAL A 143 -12.95 5.33 -11.32
C VAL A 143 -12.44 3.95 -10.83
N LEU A 144 -11.67 3.88 -9.74
CA LEU A 144 -11.02 2.66 -9.24
C LEU A 144 -10.15 1.97 -10.31
N ARG A 145 -9.85 2.68 -11.41
CA ARG A 145 -9.07 2.15 -12.53
C ARG A 145 -7.62 1.91 -12.10
N GLU A 146 -7.13 2.79 -11.24
CA GLU A 146 -5.77 2.76 -10.71
C GLU A 146 -5.75 2.15 -9.29
N PRO A 147 -4.71 1.36 -8.95
CA PRO A 147 -4.60 0.66 -7.67
C PRO A 147 -4.55 1.57 -6.42
N GLN A 148 -4.37 2.88 -6.61
CA GLN A 148 -4.28 3.90 -5.56
C GLN A 148 -5.53 4.00 -4.70
N THR A 149 -6.70 3.99 -5.32
CA THR A 149 -7.97 4.09 -4.62
C THR A 149 -8.24 2.85 -3.78
N MET A 150 -7.78 1.67 -4.21
CA MET A 150 -7.81 0.47 -3.39
C MET A 150 -6.94 0.62 -2.14
N TYR A 151 -5.76 1.23 -2.24
CA TYR A 151 -4.91 1.47 -1.06
C TYR A 151 -5.50 2.50 -0.11
N LEU A 152 -6.14 3.56 -0.62
CA LEU A 152 -6.87 4.52 0.21
C LEU A 152 -8.05 3.85 0.94
N LEU A 153 -8.82 3.03 0.23
CA LEU A 153 -9.92 2.26 0.82
C LEU A 153 -9.40 1.29 1.90
N LEU A 154 -8.29 0.59 1.63
CA LEU A 154 -7.68 -0.30 2.60
C LEU A 154 -7.19 0.46 3.84
N ALA A 155 -6.60 1.65 3.65
CA ALA A 155 -6.21 2.52 4.75
C ALA A 155 -7.42 2.91 5.62
N ALA A 156 -8.56 3.26 5.00
CA ALA A 156 -9.80 3.59 5.70
C ALA A 156 -10.37 2.39 6.47
N ILE A 157 -10.37 1.19 5.87
CA ILE A 157 -10.83 -0.05 6.52
C ILE A 157 -9.94 -0.37 7.74
N VAL A 158 -8.61 -0.36 7.56
CA VAL A 158 -7.66 -0.64 8.66
C VAL A 158 -7.77 0.42 9.75
N TRP A 159 -8.00 1.68 9.39
CA TRP A 159 -8.30 2.74 10.35
C TRP A 159 -9.58 2.46 11.14
N GLY A 160 -10.67 2.04 10.48
CA GLY A 160 -11.90 1.61 11.15
C GLY A 160 -11.65 0.48 12.15
N ILE A 161 -10.92 -0.56 11.74
CA ILE A 161 -10.52 -1.68 12.62
C ILE A 161 -9.70 -1.16 13.82
N LYS A 162 -8.77 -0.23 13.60
CA LYS A 162 -7.99 0.39 14.68
C LYS A 162 -8.88 1.11 15.68
N GLN A 163 -9.91 1.83 15.23
CA GLN A 163 -10.85 2.51 16.15
C GLN A 163 -11.59 1.50 17.04
N PHE A 164 -12.07 0.39 16.49
CA PHE A 164 -12.68 -0.69 17.28
C PHE A 164 -11.71 -1.28 18.31
N VAL A 165 -10.46 -1.55 17.90
CA VAL A 165 -9.43 -2.07 18.81
C VAL A 165 -9.11 -1.07 19.92
N SER A 166 -9.03 0.22 19.61
CA SER A 166 -8.73 1.27 20.59
C SER A 166 -9.86 1.44 21.60
N GLN A 167 -11.12 1.36 21.15
CA GLN A 167 -12.29 1.38 22.03
C GLN A 167 -12.31 0.16 22.96
N ALA A 168 -12.06 -1.04 22.43
CA ALA A 168 -11.98 -2.26 23.23
C ALA A 168 -10.87 -2.20 24.29
N LEU A 169 -9.72 -1.60 23.95
CA LEU A 169 -8.63 -1.38 24.90
C LEU A 169 -9.00 -0.39 26.02
N ASN A 170 -9.74 0.66 25.70
CA ASN A 170 -10.21 1.64 26.70
C ASN A 170 -11.19 1.00 27.68
N VAL A 171 -12.18 0.25 27.19
CA VAL A 171 -13.14 -0.48 28.04
C VAL A 171 -12.42 -1.47 28.96
N LYS A 172 -11.42 -2.20 28.44
CA LYS A 172 -10.61 -3.10 29.26
C LYS A 172 -9.88 -2.35 30.38
N ARG A 173 -9.29 -1.20 30.06
CA ARG A 173 -8.59 -0.36 31.04
C ARG A 173 -9.53 0.18 32.12
N GLU A 174 -10.74 0.59 31.74
CA GLU A 174 -11.76 1.03 32.70
C GLU A 174 -12.15 -0.11 33.65
N ASN A 175 -12.38 -1.31 33.12
CA ASN A 175 -12.69 -2.48 33.94
C ASN A 175 -11.55 -2.89 34.89
N GLU A 176 -10.30 -2.72 34.48
CA GLU A 176 -9.11 -2.96 35.33
C GLU A 176 -8.88 -1.86 36.38
N LEU A 177 -9.43 -0.64 36.19
CA LEU A 177 -9.34 0.46 37.16
C LEU A 177 -10.43 0.41 38.24
N ILE A 178 -11.53 -0.31 37.97
CA ILE A 178 -12.68 -0.44 38.88
C ILE A 178 -12.48 -1.58 39.90
N ILE A 179 -11.58 -2.53 39.60
CA ILE A 179 -11.17 -3.63 40.50
C ILE A 179 -10.00 -3.17 41.37
#